data_AF-A0A3F2REI3-F1
#
_entry.id   AF-A0A3F2REI3-F1
#
_cell.length_a   1.000
_cell.length_b   1.000
_cell.length_c   1.000
_cell.angle_alpha   90.00
_cell.angle_beta   90.00
_cell.angle_gamma   90.00
#
_symmetry.space_group_name_H-M   'P 1'
#
loop_
_entity.id
_entity.type
_entity.pdbx_description
1 polymer ?
#
loop_
_entity_poly.entity_id
_entity_poly.type
_entity_poly.pdbx_seq_one_letter_code
_entity_poly.pdbx_strand_id
1 'polypeptide(L)'
;MSEQAVEAFASVEQTLAAVEEHLDVFKETSVEEFVAPLSPLERAKVQVSLAYTINSLLFVFLKTQGVSSKDIRQTHVKQELERVKAFVKKIKDAEELAKGPKLVLDKAASKRFIHSALSSDQVYVDAVKAKNDGQDSKETASKKQADGKTKRVAPKASGKKNKRQRKH
;
A
#
# COMPACT_ATOMS: atom_id res chain seq x y z
N MET A 1 -13.07 -19.01 -41.15
CA MET A 1 -12.52 -18.34 -39.94
C MET A 1 -13.01 -16.91 -39.96
N SER A 2 -13.60 -16.38 -38.88
CA SER A 2 -13.92 -14.95 -38.81
C SER A 2 -12.62 -14.13 -38.81
N GLU A 3 -12.64 -12.94 -39.40
CA GLU A 3 -11.50 -12.00 -39.42
C GLU A 3 -10.96 -11.74 -38.01
N GLN A 4 -11.86 -11.62 -37.04
CA GLN A 4 -11.54 -11.53 -35.60
C GLN A 4 -10.72 -12.71 -35.06
N ALA A 5 -10.93 -13.93 -35.54
CA ALA A 5 -10.18 -15.09 -35.08
C ALA A 5 -8.73 -15.02 -35.57
N VAL A 6 -8.51 -14.58 -36.81
CA VAL A 6 -7.17 -14.43 -37.40
C VAL A 6 -6.35 -13.38 -36.64
N GLU A 7 -6.97 -12.24 -36.33
CA GLU A 7 -6.35 -11.17 -35.55
C GLU A 7 -6.01 -11.63 -34.12
N ALA A 8 -6.90 -12.39 -33.48
CA ALA A 8 -6.64 -12.96 -32.16
C ALA A 8 -5.44 -13.94 -32.16
N PHE A 9 -5.31 -14.78 -33.18
CA PHE A 9 -4.14 -15.69 -33.29
C PHE A 9 -2.83 -14.93 -33.50
N ALA A 10 -2.83 -13.91 -34.37
CA ALA A 10 -1.64 -13.08 -34.58
C ALA A 10 -1.20 -12.37 -33.29
N SER A 11 -2.15 -11.87 -32.50
CA SER A 11 -1.87 -11.27 -31.19
C SER A 11 -1.28 -12.29 -30.20
N VAL A 12 -1.81 -13.51 -30.18
CA VAL A 12 -1.29 -14.59 -29.33
C VAL A 12 0.13 -14.97 -29.75
N GLU A 13 0.41 -15.11 -31.03
CA GLU A 13 1.77 -15.40 -31.53
C GLU A 13 2.77 -14.30 -31.15
N GLN A 14 2.40 -13.03 -31.34
CA GLN A 14 3.27 -11.91 -30.98
C GLN A 14 3.55 -11.83 -29.47
N THR A 15 2.54 -12.10 -28.64
CA THR A 15 2.72 -12.10 -27.18
C THR A 15 3.54 -13.30 -26.70
N LEU A 16 3.39 -14.47 -27.32
CA LEU A 16 4.24 -15.63 -27.04
C LEU A 16 5.70 -15.39 -27.43
N ALA A 17 5.95 -14.76 -28.59
CA ALA A 17 7.30 -14.39 -29.01
C ALA A 17 7.98 -13.44 -28.00
N ALA A 18 7.25 -12.45 -27.49
CA ALA A 18 7.77 -11.55 -26.45
C ALA A 18 8.07 -12.27 -25.13
N VAL A 19 7.24 -13.24 -24.74
CA VAL A 19 7.51 -14.06 -23.54
C VAL A 19 8.76 -14.92 -23.76
N GLU A 20 8.95 -15.48 -24.95
CA GLU A 20 10.14 -16.26 -25.28
C GLU A 20 11.42 -15.42 -25.20
N GLU A 21 11.42 -14.21 -25.77
CA GLU A 21 12.54 -13.26 -25.69
C GLU A 21 12.92 -12.96 -24.23
N HIS A 22 11.94 -12.74 -23.35
CA HIS A 22 12.20 -12.51 -21.92
C HIS A 22 12.75 -13.74 -21.19
N LEU A 23 12.49 -14.96 -21.70
CA LEU A 23 12.95 -16.21 -21.11
C LEU A 23 14.29 -16.69 -21.69
N ASP A 24 14.78 -16.09 -22.78
CA ASP A 24 16.05 -16.48 -23.42
C ASP A 24 17.24 -16.42 -22.46
N VAL A 25 17.22 -15.51 -21.49
CA VAL A 25 18.24 -15.42 -20.43
C VAL A 25 18.43 -16.75 -19.68
N PHE A 26 17.36 -17.54 -19.53
CA PHE A 26 17.38 -18.84 -18.86
C PHE A 26 17.73 -20.01 -19.79
N LYS A 27 17.84 -19.78 -21.11
CA LYS A 27 18.37 -20.78 -22.06
C LYS A 27 19.88 -20.86 -21.99
N GLU A 28 20.55 -19.73 -21.71
CA GLU A 28 22.01 -19.62 -21.66
C GLU A 28 22.58 -19.76 -20.25
N THR A 29 21.84 -19.29 -19.23
CA THR A 29 22.28 -19.31 -17.82
C THR A 29 21.30 -20.12 -16.98
N SER A 30 21.81 -20.93 -16.05
CA SER A 30 20.91 -21.65 -15.13
C SER A 30 20.19 -20.69 -14.18
N VAL A 31 18.98 -21.06 -13.74
CA VAL A 31 18.21 -20.25 -12.78
C VAL A 31 19.01 -20.05 -11.48
N GLU A 32 19.78 -21.05 -11.07
CA GLU A 32 20.61 -21.01 -9.86
C GLU A 32 21.73 -19.98 -9.96
N GLU A 33 22.45 -19.96 -11.08
CA GLU A 33 23.51 -18.97 -11.35
C GLU A 33 22.94 -17.56 -11.49
N PHE A 34 21.78 -17.40 -12.15
CA PHE A 34 21.12 -16.10 -12.29
C PHE A 34 20.68 -15.52 -10.95
N VAL A 35 20.24 -16.38 -10.03
CA VAL A 35 19.69 -15.99 -8.73
C VAL A 35 20.77 -15.86 -7.65
N ALA A 36 21.94 -16.49 -7.83
CA ALA A 36 23.06 -16.46 -6.89
C ALA A 36 23.53 -15.04 -6.47
N PRO A 37 23.72 -14.06 -7.40
CA PRO A 37 24.20 -12.73 -7.04
C PRO A 37 23.12 -11.82 -6.45
N LEU A 38 21.83 -12.19 -6.53
CA LEU A 38 20.72 -11.31 -6.14
C LEU A 38 20.53 -11.24 -4.62
N SER A 39 19.93 -10.15 -4.14
CA SER A 39 19.49 -10.06 -2.74
C SER A 39 18.35 -11.06 -2.46
N PRO A 40 18.16 -11.54 -1.22
CA PRO A 40 17.09 -12.52 -0.91
C PRO A 40 15.70 -12.10 -1.38
N LEU A 41 15.40 -10.80 -1.35
CA LEU A 41 14.15 -10.23 -1.81
C LEU A 41 14.02 -10.29 -3.34
N GLU A 42 15.08 -9.95 -4.07
CA GLU A 42 15.12 -10.05 -5.53
C GLU A 42 15.02 -11.51 -6.00
N ARG A 43 15.69 -12.44 -5.31
CA ARG A 43 15.55 -13.88 -5.57
C ARG A 43 14.09 -14.33 -5.45
N ALA A 44 13.42 -13.92 -4.38
CA ALA A 44 12.01 -14.23 -4.17
C ALA A 44 11.14 -13.69 -5.32
N LYS A 45 11.38 -12.45 -5.78
CA LYS A 45 10.68 -11.90 -6.95
C LYS A 45 10.88 -12.73 -8.19
N VAL A 46 12.13 -13.08 -8.52
CA VAL A 46 12.43 -13.89 -9.71
C VAL A 46 11.74 -15.25 -9.65
N GLN A 47 11.84 -15.96 -8.52
CA GLN A 47 11.21 -17.27 -8.37
C GLN A 47 9.68 -17.21 -8.43
N VAL A 48 9.05 -16.19 -7.82
CA VAL A 48 7.60 -16.02 -7.88
C VAL A 48 7.13 -15.62 -9.29
N SER A 49 7.89 -14.78 -9.99
CA SER A 49 7.63 -14.44 -11.40
C SER A 49 7.73 -15.68 -12.29
N LEU A 50 8.77 -16.51 -12.12
CA LEU A 50 8.93 -17.74 -12.90
C LEU A 50 7.78 -18.73 -12.64
N ALA A 51 7.39 -18.89 -11.37
CA ALA A 51 6.24 -19.72 -11.00
C ALA A 51 4.93 -19.18 -11.60
N TYR A 52 4.75 -17.85 -11.67
CA TYR A 52 3.61 -17.25 -12.36
C TYR A 52 3.62 -17.55 -13.85
N THR A 53 4.77 -17.39 -14.51
CA THR A 53 4.92 -17.62 -15.96
C THR A 53 4.60 -19.07 -16.31
N ILE A 54 5.16 -20.05 -15.59
CA ILE A 54 4.91 -21.48 -15.84
C ILE A 54 3.42 -21.82 -15.69
N ASN A 55 2.78 -21.39 -14.59
CA ASN A 55 1.36 -21.66 -14.37
C ASN A 55 0.47 -20.95 -15.39
N SER A 56 0.84 -19.75 -15.83
CA SER A 56 0.10 -18.99 -16.84
C SER A 56 0.23 -19.62 -18.23
N LEU A 57 1.42 -20.07 -18.62
CA LEU A 57 1.63 -20.80 -19.88
C LEU A 57 0.88 -22.13 -19.88
N LEU A 58 0.88 -22.86 -18.76
CA LEU A 58 0.08 -24.07 -18.60
C LEU A 58 -1.43 -23.78 -18.72
N PHE A 59 -1.91 -22.67 -18.15
CA PHE A 59 -3.30 -22.24 -18.30
C PHE A 59 -3.67 -21.95 -19.76
N VAL A 60 -2.80 -21.24 -20.49
CA VAL A 60 -2.97 -20.96 -21.92
C VAL A 60 -2.98 -22.26 -22.72
N PHE A 61 -2.05 -23.18 -22.44
CA PHE A 61 -2.02 -24.49 -23.09
C PHE A 61 -3.30 -25.30 -22.86
N LEU A 62 -3.83 -25.34 -21.64
CA LEU A 62 -5.10 -26.03 -21.38
C LEU A 62 -6.28 -25.37 -22.12
N LYS A 63 -6.26 -24.05 -22.31
CA LYS A 63 -7.25 -23.32 -23.09
C LYS A 63 -7.19 -23.68 -24.57
N THR A 64 -6.00 -23.79 -25.16
CA THR A 64 -5.85 -24.12 -26.59
C THR A 64 -6.23 -25.56 -26.91
N GLN A 65 -6.07 -26.49 -25.95
CA GLN A 65 -6.49 -27.89 -26.07
C GLN A 65 -8.02 -28.09 -25.94
N GLY A 66 -8.81 -27.01 -25.82
CA GLY A 66 -10.26 -27.09 -25.71
C GLY A 66 -10.75 -27.70 -24.39
N VAL A 67 -9.90 -27.69 -23.35
CA VAL A 67 -10.28 -28.22 -22.04
C VAL A 67 -11.41 -27.37 -21.45
N SER A 68 -12.46 -28.03 -20.95
CA SER A 68 -13.61 -27.36 -20.36
C SER A 68 -13.22 -26.64 -19.05
N SER A 69 -13.89 -25.52 -18.76
CA SER A 69 -13.71 -24.73 -17.52
C SER A 69 -13.97 -25.51 -16.23
N LYS A 70 -14.67 -26.65 -16.32
CA LYS A 70 -15.00 -27.54 -15.20
C LYS A 70 -13.98 -28.66 -15.00
N ASP A 71 -12.99 -28.77 -15.89
CA ASP A 71 -11.94 -29.77 -15.75
C ASP A 71 -11.13 -29.50 -14.48
N ILE A 72 -10.81 -30.60 -13.80
CA ILE A 72 -9.96 -30.65 -12.62
C ILE A 72 -8.62 -29.95 -12.91
N ARG A 73 -8.04 -30.16 -14.10
CA ARG A 73 -6.77 -29.57 -14.52
C ARG A 73 -6.80 -28.04 -14.50
N GLN A 74 -7.84 -27.42 -15.04
CA GLN A 74 -7.97 -25.96 -15.02
C GLN A 74 -8.21 -25.42 -13.61
N THR A 75 -8.95 -26.17 -12.79
CA THR A 75 -9.22 -25.78 -11.40
C THR A 75 -7.94 -25.78 -10.57
N HIS A 76 -7.07 -26.78 -10.74
CA HIS A 76 -5.76 -26.84 -10.10
C HIS A 76 -4.88 -25.66 -10.52
N VAL A 77 -4.79 -25.35 -11.83
CA VAL A 77 -4.00 -24.20 -12.30
C VAL A 77 -4.51 -22.88 -11.72
N LYS A 78 -5.83 -22.70 -11.58
CA LYS A 78 -6.39 -21.52 -10.89
C LYS A 78 -6.00 -21.44 -9.42
N GLN A 79 -5.95 -22.56 -8.71
CA GLN A 79 -5.49 -22.61 -7.32
C GLN A 79 -4.00 -22.25 -7.21
N GLU A 80 -3.17 -22.74 -8.14
CA GLU A 80 -1.75 -22.38 -8.23
C GLU A 80 -1.56 -20.87 -8.45
N LEU A 81 -2.35 -20.26 -9.34
CA LEU A 81 -2.33 -18.82 -9.57
C LEU A 81 -2.74 -18.01 -8.32
N GLU A 82 -3.74 -18.46 -7.57
CA GLU A 82 -4.11 -17.80 -6.30
C GLU A 82 -3.00 -17.96 -5.24
N ARG A 83 -2.31 -19.11 -5.22
CA ARG A 83 -1.14 -19.31 -4.36
C ARG A 83 -0.01 -18.34 -4.72
N VAL A 84 0.30 -18.19 -6.00
CA VAL A 84 1.30 -17.23 -6.50
C VAL A 84 0.94 -15.80 -6.09
N LYS A 85 -0.32 -15.40 -6.23
CA LYS A 85 -0.80 -14.09 -5.80
C LYS A 85 -0.62 -13.84 -4.29
N ALA A 86 -0.84 -14.87 -3.46
CA ALA A 86 -0.54 -14.79 -2.03
C ALA A 86 0.96 -14.56 -1.76
N PHE A 87 1.85 -15.19 -2.53
CA PHE A 87 3.30 -14.95 -2.42
C PHE A 87 3.71 -13.56 -2.90
N VAL A 88 3.12 -13.04 -3.99
CA VAL A 88 3.34 -11.65 -4.42
C VAL A 88 2.95 -10.67 -3.32
N LYS A 89 1.83 -10.91 -2.61
CA LYS A 89 1.44 -10.10 -1.46
C LYS A 89 2.48 -10.15 -0.34
N LYS A 90 2.97 -11.35 0.02
CA LYS A 90 4.02 -11.51 1.04
C LYS A 90 5.31 -10.76 0.68
N ILE A 91 5.70 -10.78 -0.59
CA ILE A 91 6.86 -10.03 -1.08
C ILE A 91 6.62 -8.53 -0.89
N LYS A 92 5.46 -8.00 -1.32
CA LYS A 92 5.11 -6.58 -1.13
C LYS A 92 5.11 -6.16 0.34
N ASP A 93 4.54 -6.99 1.21
CA ASP A 93 4.53 -6.74 2.65
C ASP A 93 5.96 -6.71 3.23
N ALA A 94 6.83 -7.62 2.77
CA ALA A 94 8.24 -7.65 3.14
C ALA A 94 9.02 -6.44 2.60
N GLU A 95 8.70 -5.96 1.40
CA GLU A 95 9.28 -4.73 0.83
C GLU A 95 8.91 -3.49 1.64
N GLU A 96 7.64 -3.37 2.02
CA GLU A 96 7.18 -2.26 2.86
C GLU A 96 7.83 -2.30 4.24
N LEU A 97 8.00 -3.49 4.82
CA LEU A 97 8.71 -3.65 6.08
C LEU A 97 10.20 -3.28 5.95
N ALA A 98 10.83 -3.64 4.83
CA ALA A 98 12.24 -3.32 4.55
C ALA A 98 12.49 -1.82 4.37
N LYS A 99 11.49 -1.04 3.93
CA LYS A 99 11.57 0.44 3.88
C LYS A 99 11.65 1.09 5.28
N GLY A 100 11.43 0.31 6.33
CA GLY A 100 11.50 0.74 7.72
C GLY A 100 10.31 1.61 8.15
N PRO A 101 10.23 1.94 9.45
CA PRO A 101 9.21 2.86 9.94
C PRO A 101 9.38 4.20 9.23
N LYS A 102 8.28 4.71 8.65
CA LYS A 102 8.26 6.07 8.13
C LYS A 102 8.46 7.01 9.32
N LEU A 103 9.66 7.56 9.47
CA LEU A 103 9.98 8.52 10.54
C LEU A 103 9.21 9.82 10.27
N VAL A 104 7.96 9.86 10.74
CA VAL A 104 7.15 11.07 10.70
C VAL A 104 7.53 11.91 11.90
N LEU A 105 8.22 13.03 11.66
CA LEU A 105 8.51 14.00 12.69
C LEU A 105 7.20 14.63 13.19
N ASP A 106 6.84 14.35 14.44
CA ASP A 106 5.76 15.08 15.12
C ASP A 106 6.25 16.50 15.43
N LYS A 107 5.88 17.44 14.55
CA LYS A 107 6.21 18.86 14.69
C LYS A 107 5.64 19.46 15.96
N ALA A 108 4.49 18.99 16.45
CA ALA A 108 3.87 19.51 17.66
C ALA A 108 4.61 19.01 18.90
N ALA A 109 4.97 17.73 18.96
CA ALA A 109 5.81 17.19 20.03
C ALA A 109 7.21 17.83 20.04
N SER A 110 7.83 17.99 18.87
CA SER A 110 9.13 18.66 18.72
C SER A 110 9.10 20.08 19.26
N LYS A 111 8.04 20.85 18.92
CA LYS A 111 7.82 22.19 19.51
C LYS A 111 7.70 22.11 21.02
N ARG A 112 6.92 21.19 21.58
CA ARG A 112 6.78 21.05 23.04
C ARG A 112 8.12 20.74 23.72
N PHE A 113 8.95 19.89 23.15
CA PHE A 113 10.30 19.62 23.66
C PHE A 113 11.18 20.86 23.64
N ILE A 114 11.18 21.61 22.52
CA ILE A 114 11.94 22.85 22.40
C ILE A 114 11.44 23.90 23.42
N HIS A 115 10.11 24.08 23.51
CA HIS A 115 9.52 25.01 24.48
C HIS A 115 9.82 24.62 25.93
N SER A 116 9.81 23.33 26.26
CA SER A 116 10.12 22.87 27.62
C SER A 116 11.61 22.96 27.96
N ALA A 117 12.50 22.82 26.98
CA ALA A 117 13.94 22.92 27.20
C ALA A 117 14.40 24.38 27.34
N LEU A 118 13.71 25.32 26.67
CA LEU A 118 14.02 26.75 26.66
C LEU A 118 13.13 27.57 27.60
N SER A 119 12.23 26.94 28.37
CA SER A 119 11.30 27.63 29.26
C SER A 119 11.99 28.31 30.46
N SER A 120 13.22 27.94 30.76
CA SER A 120 14.06 28.58 31.78
C SER A 120 14.82 29.80 31.25
N ASP A 121 14.88 30.01 29.93
CA ASP A 121 15.51 31.19 29.32
C ASP A 121 14.49 32.32 29.23
N GLN A 122 14.73 33.39 29.99
CA GLN A 122 13.83 34.53 30.08
C GLN A 122 13.63 35.22 28.72
N VAL A 123 14.68 35.24 27.88
CA VAL A 123 14.63 35.84 26.54
C VAL A 123 13.67 35.04 25.64
N TYR A 124 13.66 33.71 25.77
CA TYR A 124 12.76 32.84 25.03
C TYR A 124 11.31 32.98 25.51
N VAL A 125 11.09 33.04 26.83
CA VAL A 125 9.76 33.20 27.42
C VAL A 125 9.10 34.51 26.96
N ASP A 126 9.86 35.60 26.93
CA ASP A 126 9.35 36.92 26.51
C ASP A 126 9.08 36.96 25.00
N ALA A 127 9.92 36.32 24.18
CA ALA A 127 9.70 36.18 22.74
C ALA A 127 8.47 35.32 22.39
N VAL A 128 8.18 34.26 23.17
CA VAL A 128 7.00 33.41 22.96
C VAL A 128 5.71 34.15 23.34
N LYS A 129 5.71 34.92 24.44
CA LYS A 129 4.57 35.77 24.83
C LYS A 129 4.25 36.81 23.75
N ALA A 130 5.26 37.54 23.28
CA ALA A 130 5.10 38.52 22.20
C ALA A 130 4.54 37.90 20.90
N LYS A 131 4.86 36.63 20.59
CA LYS A 131 4.31 35.91 19.44
C LYS A 131 2.85 35.48 19.62
N ASN A 132 2.46 35.07 20.84
CA ASN A 132 1.09 34.64 21.12
C ASN A 132 0.14 35.86 21.15
N ASP A 133 0.56 36.97 21.75
CA ASP A 133 -0.23 38.21 21.80
C ASP A 133 -0.48 38.81 20.39
N GLY A 134 0.45 38.59 19.45
CA GLY A 134 0.31 38.98 18.04
C GLY A 134 -0.52 38.01 17.17
N GLN A 135 -0.82 36.80 17.64
CA GLN A 135 -1.66 35.82 16.91
C GLN A 135 -3.14 35.92 17.31
N ASP A 136 -3.44 36.20 18.59
CA ASP A 136 -4.82 36.44 19.06
C ASP A 136 -5.48 37.65 18.37
N SER A 137 -4.66 38.60 17.92
CA SER A 137 -5.10 39.78 17.17
C SER A 137 -5.33 39.52 15.66
N LYS A 138 -4.93 38.34 15.12
CA LYS A 138 -5.20 37.95 13.72
C LYS A 138 -6.35 36.95 13.55
N GLU A 139 -6.65 36.11 14.54
CA GLU A 139 -7.80 35.18 14.47
C GLU A 139 -9.14 35.85 14.81
N THR A 140 -9.14 36.95 15.55
CA THR A 140 -10.36 37.71 15.89
C THR A 140 -10.88 38.60 14.74
N ALA A 141 -10.11 38.80 13.67
CA ALA A 141 -10.51 39.66 12.55
C ALA A 141 -11.33 38.96 11.44
N SER A 142 -11.38 37.63 11.39
CA SER A 142 -12.04 36.88 10.29
C SER A 142 -13.45 36.36 10.60
N LYS A 143 -14.02 36.65 11.79
CA LYS A 143 -15.34 36.10 12.20
C LYS A 143 -16.42 37.13 12.54
N LYS A 144 -16.27 38.39 12.11
CA LYS A 144 -17.30 39.44 12.25
C LYS A 144 -17.79 39.96 10.89
N GLN A 145 -18.41 39.10 10.08
CA GLN A 145 -19.39 39.50 9.06
C GLN A 145 -20.15 38.28 8.56
N ALA A 146 -21.27 37.95 9.22
CA ALA A 146 -22.45 37.32 8.63
C ALA A 146 -23.56 37.36 9.69
N ASP A 147 -24.54 38.19 9.39
CA ASP A 147 -25.69 38.60 10.20
C ASP A 147 -26.79 37.52 10.23
N GLY A 148 -27.67 37.60 11.23
CA GLY A 148 -29.10 37.28 11.04
C GLY A 148 -29.63 35.85 11.29
N LYS A 149 -30.42 35.75 12.38
CA LYS A 149 -31.76 35.11 12.45
C LYS A 149 -31.87 33.56 12.51
N THR A 150 -32.16 33.03 13.70
CA THR A 150 -33.47 32.43 14.12
C THR A 150 -33.36 31.31 15.20
N LYS A 151 -34.34 31.36 16.12
CA LYS A 151 -34.99 30.26 16.88
C LYS A 151 -34.22 29.46 17.94
N ARG A 152 -34.63 29.77 19.18
CA ARG A 152 -34.70 28.93 20.40
C ARG A 152 -34.85 27.42 20.16
N VAL A 153 -34.05 26.59 20.86
CA VAL A 153 -34.50 25.39 21.62
C VAL A 153 -33.53 25.14 22.81
N ALA A 154 -34.09 24.82 23.98
CA ALA A 154 -33.42 24.56 25.26
C ALA A 154 -32.60 23.25 25.31
N PRO A 155 -31.64 23.06 26.25
CA PRO A 155 -31.07 21.74 26.52
C PRO A 155 -31.85 21.04 27.65
N LYS A 156 -32.44 19.88 27.34
CA LYS A 156 -32.83 18.88 28.35
C LYS A 156 -31.62 18.02 28.72
N ALA A 157 -31.49 17.76 30.01
CA ALA A 157 -30.50 16.89 30.63
C ALA A 157 -30.69 15.39 30.31
N SER A 158 -29.57 14.66 30.30
CA SER A 158 -29.35 13.27 30.77
C SER A 158 -28.06 12.77 30.09
N GLY A 159 -27.06 12.14 30.70
CA GLY A 159 -26.93 11.47 31.99
C GLY A 159 -26.27 10.10 31.73
N LYS A 160 -25.00 9.91 32.08
CA LYS A 160 -24.45 8.67 32.69
C LYS A 160 -22.94 8.74 32.92
N LYS A 161 -22.57 8.86 34.20
CA LYS A 161 -21.25 8.54 34.75
C LYS A 161 -21.12 7.01 34.81
N ASN A 162 -20.10 6.43 34.18
CA ASN A 162 -19.74 5.02 34.41
C ASN A 162 -18.61 4.93 35.43
N LYS A 163 -18.97 4.45 36.62
CA LYS A 163 -18.10 4.17 37.76
C LYS A 163 -17.59 2.73 37.62
N ARG A 164 -16.33 2.52 37.23
CA ARG A 164 -15.70 1.19 37.24
C ARG A 164 -15.22 0.90 38.67
N GLN A 165 -15.91 -0.01 39.36
CA GLN A 165 -15.44 -0.64 40.59
C GLN A 165 -14.46 -1.76 40.26
N ARG A 166 -13.28 -1.72 40.89
CA ARG A 166 -12.38 -2.88 41.06
C ARG A 166 -12.94 -3.75 42.18
N LYS A 167 -12.97 -5.06 41.99
CA LYS A 167 -13.09 -6.04 43.08
C LYS A 167 -11.72 -6.69 43.30
N HIS A 168 -11.42 -6.85 44.58
CA HIS A 168 -10.36 -7.68 45.15
C HIS A 168 -10.56 -9.16 44.82
#